data_AF-A0A087T815-F1
#
_entry.id   AF-A0A087T815-F1
#
_cell.length_a   1.000
_cell.length_b   1.000
_cell.length_c   1.000
_cell.angle_alpha   90.00
_cell.angle_beta   90.00
_cell.angle_gamma   90.00
#
_symmetry.space_group_name_H-M   'P 1'
#
loop_
_entity.id
_entity.type
_entity.pdbx_description
1 polymer ?
#
loop_
_entity_poly.entity_id
_entity_poly.type
_entity_poly.pdbx_seq_one_letter_code
_entity_poly.pdbx_strand_id
1 'polypeptide(L)' 'MPISNLTYKFNRWVLYGLTQADEDKRVRTCTNLFEYQYEGKILDRIVTCDEKCIYVNNTG' A
#
# COMPACT_ATOMS: atom_id res chain seq x y z
N MET A 1 17.97 -9.40 9.44
CA MET A 1 18.11 -8.43 8.34
C MET A 1 18.14 -7.04 8.94
N PRO A 2 19.11 -6.17 8.61
CA PRO A 2 19.21 -4.87 9.27
C PRO A 2 18.07 -3.96 8.83
N ILE A 3 17.59 -3.14 9.76
CA ILE A 3 16.43 -2.23 9.67
C ILE A 3 16.70 -1.04 8.73
N SER A 4 17.89 -0.97 8.10
CA SER A 4 18.37 0.17 7.30
C SER A 4 17.62 0.42 5.98
N ASN A 5 16.71 -0.47 5.58
CA ASN A 5 16.01 -0.40 4.29
C ASN A 5 14.51 -0.10 4.44
N LEU A 6 14.05 0.51 5.54
CA LEU A 6 12.66 0.93 5.71
C LEU A 6 12.55 2.46 5.66
N THR A 7 11.56 2.96 4.93
CA THR A 7 11.12 4.35 4.86
C THR A 7 9.71 4.49 5.42
N TYR A 8 9.41 5.61 6.07
CA TYR A 8 8.07 5.86 6.58
C TYR A 8 7.23 6.53 5.48
N LYS A 9 6.17 5.85 5.02
CA LYS A 9 5.27 6.33 3.95
C LYS A 9 3.83 5.97 4.29
N PHE A 10 2.90 6.91 4.10
CA PHE A 10 1.46 6.72 4.36
C PHE A 10 1.14 6.19 5.77
N ASN A 11 1.84 6.70 6.78
CA ASN A 11 1.73 6.25 8.18
C ASN A 11 2.20 4.80 8.45
N ARG A 12 2.90 4.16 7.50
CA ARG A 12 3.44 2.80 7.63
C ARG A 12 4.93 2.78 7.33
N TRP A 13 5.64 1.82 7.92
CA TRP A 13 7.01 1.49 7.53
C TRP A 13 6.96 0.62 6.26
N VAL A 14 7.59 1.10 5.18
CA VAL A 14 7.62 0.47 3.87
C VAL A 14 9.09 0.25 3.49
N LEU A 15 9.41 -0.80 2.74
CA LEU A 15 10.78 -0.97 2.25
C LEU A 15 11.20 0.21 1.34
N TYR A 16 12.34 0.82 1.64
CA TYR A 16 12.95 1.94 0.93
C TYR A 16 13.27 1.58 -0.52
N GLY A 17 13.76 0.36 -0.76
CA GLY A 17 13.90 -0.25 -2.08
C GLY A 17 12.99 -1.46 -2.18
N LEU A 18 12.09 -1.45 -3.16
CA LEU A 18 11.36 -2.66 -3.53
C LEU A 18 12.32 -3.60 -4.25
N THR A 19 12.15 -4.90 -4.04
CA THR A 19 12.80 -5.87 -4.92
C THR A 19 12.09 -5.87 -6.27
N GLN A 20 12.77 -6.27 -7.34
CA GLN A 20 12.12 -6.44 -8.66
C GLN A 20 10.87 -7.34 -8.56
N ALA A 21 10.93 -8.39 -7.73
CA ALA A 21 9.81 -9.28 -7.49
C ALA A 21 8.62 -8.57 -6.80
N ASP A 22 8.87 -7.66 -5.86
CA ASP A 22 7.81 -6.86 -5.23
C ASP A 22 7.18 -5.88 -6.22
N GLU A 23 7.99 -5.27 -7.08
CA GLU A 23 7.51 -4.40 -8.15
C GLU A 23 6.64 -5.16 -9.15
N ASP A 24 7.14 -6.30 -9.65
CA ASP A 24 6.42 -7.17 -10.58
C ASP A 24 5.09 -7.66 -9.97
N LYS A 25 5.10 -7.99 -8.66
CA LYS A 25 3.89 -8.38 -7.93
C LYS A 25 2.90 -7.23 -7.87
N ARG A 26 3.34 -6.00 -7.59
CA ARG A 26 2.48 -4.81 -7.57
C ARG A 26 1.89 -4.51 -8.94
N VAL A 27 2.70 -4.54 -10.00
CA VAL A 27 2.24 -4.34 -11.38
C VAL A 27 1.18 -5.36 -11.75
N ARG A 28 1.47 -6.66 -11.55
CA ARG A 28 0.52 -7.74 -11.85
C ARG A 28 -0.80 -7.59 -11.07
N THR A 29 -0.72 -7.28 -9.77
CA THR A 29 -1.92 -7.10 -8.94
C THR A 29 -2.76 -5.92 -9.41
N CYS A 30 -2.12 -4.79 -9.72
CA CYS A 30 -2.81 -3.60 -10.23
C CYS A 30 -3.48 -3.86 -11.58
N THR A 31 -2.81 -4.53 -12.52
CA THR A 31 -3.38 -4.86 -13.83
C THR A 31 -4.63 -5.72 -13.68
N ASN A 32 -4.56 -6.80 -12.89
CA ASN A 32 -5.69 -7.70 -12.68
C ASN A 32 -6.89 -6.98 -12.03
N LEU A 33 -6.64 -6.10 -11.04
CA LEU A 33 -7.71 -5.33 -10.41
C LEU A 33 -8.32 -4.30 -11.36
N PHE A 34 -7.52 -3.72 -12.26
CA PHE A 34 -8.01 -2.77 -13.26
C PHE A 34 -8.91 -3.45 -14.29
N GLU A 35 -8.52 -4.62 -14.80
CA GLU A 35 -9.34 -5.44 -15.69
C GLU A 35 -10.65 -5.84 -15.00
N TYR A 36 -10.57 -6.31 -13.76
CA TYR A 36 -11.76 -6.71 -13.00
C TYR A 36 -12.72 -5.54 -12.72
N GLN A 37 -12.17 -4.34 -12.46
CA GLN A 37 -12.97 -3.13 -12.33
C GLN A 37 -13.63 -2.73 -13.66
N TYR A 38 -12.93 -2.86 -14.79
CA TYR A 38 -13.45 -2.56 -16.11
C TYR A 38 -14.64 -3.46 -16.47
N GLU A 39 -14.55 -4.75 -16.15
CA GLU A 39 -15.60 -5.73 -16.44
C GLU A 39 -16.80 -5.65 -15.47
N GLY A 40 -16.54 -5.40 -14.18
CA GLY A 40 -17.52 -5.60 -13.11
C GLY A 40 -17.91 -4.39 -12.27
N LYS A 41 -17.31 -3.21 -12.52
CA LYS A 41 -17.51 -1.96 -11.74
C LYS A 41 -17.38 -2.11 -10.21
N ILE A 42 -16.58 -3.05 -9.72
CA ILE A 42 -16.48 -3.43 -8.31
C ILE A 42 -16.22 -2.33 -7.27
N LEU A 43 -15.71 -1.15 -7.66
CA LEU A 43 -15.36 -0.06 -6.75
C LEU A 43 -16.52 0.38 -5.82
N ASP A 44 -17.78 0.34 -6.27
CA ASP A 44 -18.92 0.72 -5.42
C ASP A 44 -19.17 -0.25 -4.26
N ARG A 45 -18.59 -1.46 -4.35
CA ARG A 45 -18.77 -2.56 -3.39
C ARG A 45 -17.59 -2.70 -2.44
N ILE A 46 -16.49 -1.97 -2.67
CA ILE A 46 -15.28 -2.05 -1.85
C ILE A 46 -15.47 -1.22 -0.58
N VAL A 47 -15.33 -1.89 0.56
CA VAL A 47 -15.14 -1.25 1.87
C VAL A 47 -13.69 -1.47 2.30
N THR A 48 -12.97 -0.40 2.64
CA THR A 48 -11.58 -0.47 3.11
C THR A 48 -11.47 0.07 4.54
N CYS A 49 -10.50 -0.45 5.29
CA CYS A 49 -10.12 0.06 6.59
C CYS A 49 -8.60 -0.05 6.78
N ASP A 50 -8.06 0.80 7.66
CA ASP A 50 -6.66 0.72 8.08
C ASP A 50 -6.48 1.39 9.44
N GLU A 51 -5.42 0.99 10.15
CA GLU A 51 -5.03 1.57 11.43
C GLU A 51 -4.04 2.71 11.23
N LYS A 52 -4.20 3.79 12.00
CA LYS A 52 -3.23 4.89 12.08
C LYS A 52 -3.02 5.25 13.54
N CYS A 53 -1.77 5.24 14.00
CA CYS A 53 -1.42 5.73 15.32
C CYS A 53 -1.68 7.25 15.40
N ILE A 54 -2.46 7.68 16.39
CA ILE A 54 -2.68 9.10 16.71
C ILE A 54 -1.87 9.41 17.96
N TYR A 55 -0.87 10.28 17.84
CA TYR A 55 -0.06 10.71 18.96
C TYR A 55 -0.69 11.92 19.67
N VAL A 56 -0.60 11.94 21.01
CA VAL A 56 -1.23 12.96 21.86
C VAL A 56 -0.56 14.34 21.70
N ASN A 57 0.74 14.37 21.42
CA ASN A 57 1.54 15.59 21.28
C ASN A 57 1.99 15.79 19.82
N ASN A 58 1.03 15.96 18.91
CA ASN A 58 1.33 16.45 17.56
C ASN A 58 1.46 17.98 17.64
N THR A 59 2.47 18.49 18.34
CA THR A 59 2.78 19.92 18.32
C THR A 59 3.29 20.26 16.93
N GLY A 60 2.44 20.94 16.15
CA GLY A 60 2.86 21.69 14.97
C GLY A 60 3.63 22.95 15.36
#